data_AF-A0A918K458-F1
#
_entry.id   AF-A0A918K458-F1
#
_cell.length_a   1.000
_cell.length_b   1.000
_cell.length_c   1.000
_cell.angle_alpha   90.00
_cell.angle_beta   90.00
_cell.angle_gamma   90.00
#
_symmetry.space_group_name_H-M   'P 1'
#
loop_
_entity.id
_entity.type
_entity.pdbx_description
1 polymer ?
#
loop_
_entity_poly.entity_id
_entity_poly.type
_entity_poly.pdbx_seq_one_letter_code
_entity_poly.pdbx_strand_id
1 'polypeptide(L)'
;MSGTNRFDPYDGHDGHDAHGAEQNDWIGGVGGVGGVGGVGDDNEVDGPGKHGHGEHDRSDGHGAHDGHEDYEKRRLDDRRGARPEDPDRGTGRDPGRDGGPADPPPPDAAAGRSAGEPARIPKPRSSVEDTGLPLPEPAPAPLVLEHRVLKALLGAWALAACSPEEATAVEDHLGGCGACADEALRLRDAVGLLHPPESLDLDPTLRTRVLAGCLDRRPPRIPVPEWAAPYDAESARLDALLQDIGDAEWHAPVRLRWFEGDRPASRRTTVAGVIAHLLTVDGLVALALGLDDPLDAPAKSPGPADRTEAFWQASRFPPTRSVRGPWREQAHNLVRTVAFAGGGSGRLPVSYGGFELPLRDAMLDRAFECWVHAGDIAEAVDYPYEPPSPRNLHAMIDLGARMLPTALAARRQAGLAVPGQTRHLVPAGAPGRSLRLEIEGLGGGEWLIPLDSPGALASPDREVAHVALDGVEFCQLAAGHVSPEEAAAGQLGDRDAIRDVLFAAASLSRM
;
A
#
# COMPACT_ATOMS: atom_id res chain seq x y z
N MET A 1 44.79 51.72 -8.80
CA MET A 1 44.81 52.02 -7.34
C MET A 1 43.96 50.95 -6.66
N SER A 2 44.42 49.72 -6.41
CA SER A 2 45.79 49.18 -6.18
C SER A 2 46.36 49.45 -4.79
N GLY A 3 46.51 48.38 -4.02
CA GLY A 3 47.33 48.30 -2.81
C GLY A 3 46.55 48.28 -1.48
N THR A 4 46.93 47.49 -0.48
CA THR A 4 47.87 46.34 -0.47
C THR A 4 47.68 45.60 0.85
N ASN A 5 47.62 44.27 0.84
CA ASN A 5 47.81 43.47 2.06
C ASN A 5 49.03 42.54 1.89
N ARG A 6 49.63 42.08 3.00
CA ARG A 6 51.07 41.77 3.06
C ARG A 6 51.40 40.27 3.22
N PHE A 7 52.40 39.83 2.47
CA PHE A 7 53.08 38.53 2.49
C PHE A 7 53.24 37.85 3.88
N ASP A 8 52.87 36.56 3.99
CA ASP A 8 53.74 35.35 3.88
C ASP A 8 55.18 35.36 4.47
N PRO A 9 55.88 34.20 4.68
CA PRO A 9 55.51 32.77 4.38
C PRO A 9 55.93 31.72 5.47
N TYR A 10 55.87 30.42 5.10
CA TYR A 10 56.59 29.23 5.64
C TYR A 10 56.08 28.57 6.96
N ASP A 11 56.21 27.24 7.18
CA ASP A 11 56.73 26.13 6.35
C ASP A 11 55.98 24.79 6.61
N GLY A 12 56.29 23.73 5.86
CA GLY A 12 55.74 22.36 6.02
C GLY A 12 56.79 21.26 6.21
N HIS A 13 56.34 19.98 6.13
CA HIS A 13 57.13 18.73 6.30
C HIS A 13 57.67 18.45 7.72
N ASP A 14 57.83 17.21 8.20
CA ASP A 14 57.54 15.87 7.67
C ASP A 14 57.23 14.88 8.81
N GLY A 15 56.63 13.71 8.53
CA GLY A 15 56.49 12.62 9.52
C GLY A 15 55.57 11.48 9.09
N HIS A 16 56.14 10.35 8.63
CA HIS A 16 55.42 9.15 8.16
C HIS A 16 55.67 7.93 9.06
N ASP A 17 54.69 7.02 9.06
CA ASP A 17 54.73 5.57 9.35
C ASP A 17 55.35 5.01 10.65
N ALA A 18 54.55 4.23 11.39
CA ALA A 18 54.88 2.83 11.73
C ALA A 18 53.65 2.03 12.22
N HIS A 19 53.64 0.73 11.93
CA HIS A 19 52.54 -0.22 12.22
C HIS A 19 52.45 -0.67 13.70
N GLY A 20 51.26 -1.12 14.10
CA GLY A 20 51.02 -2.00 15.25
C GLY A 20 49.67 -2.70 15.13
N ALA A 21 49.66 -4.04 15.14
CA ALA A 21 48.45 -4.88 15.10
C ALA A 21 48.42 -5.80 16.35
N GLU A 22 47.50 -6.77 16.37
CA GLU A 22 47.29 -7.80 17.42
C GLU A 22 46.43 -7.39 18.64
N GLN A 23 45.67 -8.27 19.31
CA GLN A 23 44.88 -9.46 18.91
C GLN A 23 44.07 -9.96 20.14
N ASN A 24 42.94 -10.65 19.88
CA ASN A 24 42.31 -11.74 20.67
C ASN A 24 41.52 -11.54 22.00
N ASP A 25 40.42 -12.31 22.05
CA ASP A 25 39.81 -13.09 23.14
C ASP A 25 39.21 -12.50 24.44
N TRP A 26 37.85 -12.46 24.44
CA TRP A 26 36.94 -13.43 25.09
C TRP A 26 37.02 -13.81 26.60
N ILE A 27 35.81 -14.14 27.11
CA ILE A 27 35.43 -14.91 28.33
C ILE A 27 35.24 -14.12 29.65
N GLY A 28 34.02 -14.27 30.22
CA GLY A 28 33.72 -14.14 31.66
C GLY A 28 32.86 -12.92 32.05
N GLY A 29 31.78 -13.03 32.83
CA GLY A 29 31.07 -14.22 33.33
C GLY A 29 30.66 -14.11 34.81
N VAL A 30 29.36 -14.28 35.10
CA VAL A 30 28.68 -14.37 36.42
C VAL A 30 28.82 -13.22 37.44
N GLY A 31 27.73 -12.97 38.19
CA GLY A 31 27.68 -11.90 39.21
C GLY A 31 26.31 -11.69 39.86
N GLY A 32 25.61 -12.77 40.24
CA GLY A 32 24.24 -12.70 40.79
C GLY A 32 24.17 -12.63 42.32
N VAL A 33 23.34 -11.73 42.84
CA VAL A 33 22.91 -11.61 44.26
C VAL A 33 21.45 -11.12 44.28
N GLY A 34 20.58 -11.47 45.23
CA GLY A 34 20.69 -12.42 46.36
C GLY A 34 19.48 -12.21 47.30
N GLY A 35 18.77 -13.27 47.70
CA GLY A 35 17.51 -13.12 48.46
C GLY A 35 17.12 -14.34 49.31
N VAL A 36 16.94 -14.11 50.61
CA VAL A 36 16.40 -15.05 51.63
C VAL A 36 14.88 -14.85 51.79
N GLY A 37 14.08 -15.75 52.38
CA GLY A 37 14.36 -17.11 52.89
C GLY A 37 13.45 -17.50 54.07
N GLY A 38 12.89 -18.72 54.05
CA GLY A 38 11.97 -19.27 55.09
C GLY A 38 10.47 -18.94 54.86
N VAL A 39 9.48 -19.68 55.35
CA VAL A 39 9.38 -20.91 56.18
C VAL A 39 8.01 -21.57 55.85
N GLY A 40 7.75 -22.88 55.86
CA GLY A 40 8.57 -24.08 56.13
C GLY A 40 7.89 -25.02 57.16
N ASP A 41 7.36 -26.19 56.74
CA ASP A 41 6.64 -27.15 57.62
C ASP A 41 6.72 -28.60 57.06
N ASP A 42 6.53 -29.62 57.91
CA ASP A 42 6.88 -31.04 57.63
C ASP A 42 5.69 -31.94 57.22
N ASN A 43 5.97 -33.03 56.45
CA ASN A 43 5.69 -34.41 56.90
C ASN A 43 6.24 -35.54 55.99
N GLU A 44 6.33 -36.73 56.58
CA GLU A 44 6.78 -38.02 56.04
C GLU A 44 5.57 -38.93 55.68
N VAL A 45 5.78 -40.13 55.09
CA VAL A 45 5.04 -41.42 55.27
C VAL A 45 4.95 -42.31 54.00
N ASP A 46 5.35 -43.60 54.18
CA ASP A 46 5.02 -44.87 53.50
C ASP A 46 5.02 -45.10 51.96
N GLY A 47 5.45 -46.32 51.59
CA GLY A 47 4.68 -47.17 50.65
C GLY A 47 5.47 -47.94 49.57
N PRO A 48 5.65 -49.29 49.65
CA PRO A 48 6.51 -50.03 48.71
C PRO A 48 5.84 -51.11 47.83
N GLY A 49 6.45 -51.37 46.67
CA GLY A 49 6.29 -52.59 45.86
C GLY A 49 6.22 -52.33 44.35
N LYS A 50 6.52 -53.23 43.41
CA LYS A 50 7.38 -54.44 43.27
C LYS A 50 6.99 -55.05 41.90
N HIS A 51 7.86 -55.88 41.29
CA HIS A 51 7.67 -56.55 39.97
C HIS A 51 7.76 -55.62 38.74
N GLY A 52 8.27 -56.05 37.58
CA GLY A 52 9.04 -57.28 37.29
C GLY A 52 9.01 -57.73 35.82
N HIS A 53 10.18 -58.04 35.26
CA HIS A 53 10.44 -58.55 33.88
C HIS A 53 10.22 -57.55 32.72
N GLY A 54 10.99 -57.60 31.62
CA GLY A 54 12.09 -58.52 31.27
C GLY A 54 13.04 -57.95 30.20
N GLU A 55 14.11 -58.70 29.90
CA GLU A 55 15.26 -58.29 29.05
C GLU A 55 15.22 -58.88 27.63
N HIS A 56 16.31 -58.69 26.87
CA HIS A 56 16.63 -59.12 25.50
C HIS A 56 16.14 -58.18 24.37
N ASP A 57 16.92 -57.86 23.32
CA ASP A 57 18.28 -58.34 22.96
C ASP A 57 19.08 -57.32 22.09
N ARG A 58 20.42 -57.48 22.07
CA ARG A 58 21.44 -56.85 21.17
C ARG A 58 21.61 -55.31 21.25
N SER A 59 22.79 -54.67 21.32
CA SER A 59 24.23 -54.95 21.09
C SER A 59 24.80 -54.34 19.79
N ASP A 60 25.42 -53.16 19.91
CA ASP A 60 26.22 -52.48 18.88
C ASP A 60 27.72 -52.51 19.19
N GLY A 61 28.56 -52.27 18.18
CA GLY A 61 30.02 -52.42 18.26
C GLY A 61 30.84 -51.22 17.77
N HIS A 62 32.12 -51.21 18.17
CA HIS A 62 33.18 -50.29 17.70
C HIS A 62 33.52 -50.55 16.21
N GLY A 63 34.22 -49.72 15.44
CA GLY A 63 34.90 -48.43 15.71
C GLY A 63 36.27 -48.33 14.99
N ALA A 64 36.87 -47.13 14.94
CA ALA A 64 38.26 -46.79 14.52
C ALA A 64 38.56 -46.43 13.03
N HIS A 65 39.73 -45.79 12.85
CA HIS A 65 40.25 -44.99 11.71
C HIS A 65 41.11 -45.77 10.69
N ASP A 66 41.44 -45.15 9.53
CA ASP A 66 42.81 -44.72 9.13
C ASP A 66 42.82 -43.97 7.75
N GLY A 67 43.98 -43.48 7.25
CA GLY A 67 44.07 -42.54 6.09
C GLY A 67 45.40 -42.51 5.27
N HIS A 68 45.73 -41.35 4.64
CA HIS A 68 46.80 -41.05 3.62
C HIS A 68 46.47 -41.44 2.15
N GLU A 69 47.04 -40.88 1.06
CA GLU A 69 48.06 -39.81 0.82
C GLU A 69 47.48 -38.74 -0.19
N ASP A 70 48.04 -38.11 -1.25
CA ASP A 70 49.30 -38.09 -2.05
C ASP A 70 49.59 -36.66 -2.67
N TYR A 71 50.24 -36.51 -3.85
CA TYR A 71 51.04 -35.32 -4.23
C TYR A 71 50.71 -34.58 -5.58
N GLU A 72 50.71 -33.23 -5.51
CA GLU A 72 51.32 -32.21 -6.40
C GLU A 72 51.13 -32.02 -7.96
N LYS A 73 51.06 -30.70 -8.31
CA LYS A 73 51.77 -29.95 -9.40
C LYS A 73 51.26 -29.84 -10.87
N ARG A 74 50.81 -28.60 -11.17
CA ARG A 74 51.46 -27.59 -12.07
C ARG A 74 51.41 -27.72 -13.61
N ARG A 75 50.76 -26.76 -14.28
CA ARG A 75 51.37 -25.92 -15.35
C ARG A 75 50.61 -24.62 -15.67
N LEU A 76 51.31 -23.72 -16.37
CA LEU A 76 50.87 -22.41 -16.88
C LEU A 76 51.05 -22.38 -18.42
N ASP A 77 50.59 -21.27 -19.03
CA ASP A 77 50.86 -20.71 -20.38
C ASP A 77 49.63 -20.70 -21.33
N ASP A 78 49.43 -19.77 -22.27
CA ASP A 78 49.82 -18.34 -22.46
C ASP A 78 49.05 -17.82 -23.73
N ARG A 79 49.23 -16.54 -24.11
CA ARG A 79 49.02 -15.94 -25.46
C ARG A 79 47.64 -15.38 -25.84
N ARG A 80 47.46 -14.11 -25.43
CA ARG A 80 47.21 -12.93 -26.31
C ARG A 80 46.74 -13.16 -27.76
N GLY A 81 45.71 -12.41 -28.17
CA GLY A 81 45.93 -11.34 -29.17
C GLY A 81 44.96 -11.17 -30.35
N ALA A 82 44.74 -9.89 -30.70
CA ALA A 82 44.29 -9.32 -31.98
C ALA A 82 42.79 -9.32 -32.38
N ARG A 83 42.45 -8.22 -33.06
CA ARG A 83 41.21 -7.72 -33.70
C ARG A 83 41.71 -6.72 -34.78
N PRO A 84 40.88 -6.06 -35.60
CA PRO A 84 39.77 -6.49 -36.48
C PRO A 84 40.15 -6.43 -37.98
N GLU A 85 39.36 -7.05 -38.87
CA GLU A 85 39.29 -6.63 -40.30
C GLU A 85 37.85 -6.73 -40.85
N ASP A 86 37.53 -5.87 -41.82
CA ASP A 86 36.28 -5.73 -42.59
C ASP A 86 36.67 -5.23 -43.99
N PRO A 87 36.15 -5.83 -45.08
CA PRO A 87 35.78 -4.98 -46.22
C PRO A 87 34.51 -5.41 -46.99
N ASP A 88 33.48 -4.54 -46.89
CA ASP A 88 32.92 -3.78 -48.03
C ASP A 88 32.04 -4.46 -49.12
N ARG A 89 30.96 -3.75 -49.48
CA ARG A 89 30.14 -3.79 -50.72
C ARG A 89 29.33 -5.04 -51.11
N GLY A 90 27.98 -4.90 -51.09
CA GLY A 90 27.03 -5.85 -51.70
C GLY A 90 25.59 -5.29 -51.87
N THR A 91 25.27 -4.76 -53.06
CA THR A 91 24.00 -4.08 -53.40
C THR A 91 22.74 -4.96 -53.45
N GLY A 92 21.59 -4.44 -52.99
CA GLY A 92 20.24 -4.99 -53.30
C GLY A 92 19.17 -4.57 -52.27
N ARG A 93 18.54 -3.40 -52.41
CA ARG A 93 17.26 -3.16 -53.12
C ARG A 93 16.07 -3.97 -52.58
N ASP A 94 15.39 -3.37 -51.61
CA ASP A 94 14.04 -3.66 -51.12
C ASP A 94 12.98 -3.61 -52.25
N PRO A 95 12.01 -4.55 -52.24
CA PRO A 95 10.66 -4.25 -52.69
C PRO A 95 9.54 -4.74 -51.74
N GLY A 96 8.67 -3.80 -51.36
CA GLY A 96 7.23 -3.95 -51.60
C GLY A 96 6.46 -4.95 -50.72
N ARG A 97 6.04 -4.48 -49.55
CA ARG A 97 5.15 -5.21 -48.62
C ARG A 97 3.68 -5.16 -49.07
N ASP A 98 3.33 -5.89 -50.13
CA ASP A 98 1.93 -6.03 -50.56
C ASP A 98 1.16 -7.01 -49.64
N GLY A 99 0.16 -6.48 -48.94
CA GLY A 99 -0.71 -7.25 -48.03
C GLY A 99 -2.01 -7.70 -48.71
N GLY A 100 -2.04 -8.94 -49.21
CA GLY A 100 -3.30 -9.61 -49.57
C GLY A 100 -3.99 -10.26 -48.36
N PRO A 101 -5.31 -10.47 -48.38
CA PRO A 101 -6.03 -11.14 -47.30
C PRO A 101 -5.69 -12.64 -47.25
N ALA A 102 -5.59 -13.21 -46.05
CA ALA A 102 -5.41 -14.65 -45.86
C ALA A 102 -6.77 -15.34 -45.67
N ASP A 103 -6.98 -16.46 -46.37
CA ASP A 103 -8.17 -17.30 -46.22
C ASP A 103 -8.23 -17.99 -44.84
N PRO A 104 -9.44 -18.25 -44.30
CA PRO A 104 -9.59 -18.90 -43.00
C PRO A 104 -9.24 -20.41 -43.05
N PRO A 105 -8.56 -20.96 -42.04
CA PRO A 105 -8.26 -22.39 -41.97
C PRO A 105 -9.52 -23.24 -41.65
N PRO A 106 -9.57 -24.50 -42.11
CA PRO A 106 -10.71 -25.40 -41.89
C PRO A 106 -10.74 -25.97 -40.44
N PRO A 107 -11.92 -26.40 -39.95
CA PRO A 107 -12.11 -26.81 -38.56
C PRO A 107 -11.73 -28.27 -38.23
N ASP A 108 -11.36 -28.45 -36.96
CA ASP A 108 -11.39 -29.67 -36.13
C ASP A 108 -10.67 -30.97 -36.58
N ALA A 109 -9.57 -31.25 -35.86
CA ALA A 109 -9.20 -32.60 -35.43
C ALA A 109 -8.79 -32.55 -33.93
N ALA A 110 -9.31 -33.44 -33.10
CA ALA A 110 -9.26 -33.29 -31.65
C ALA A 110 -7.93 -33.70 -31.00
N ALA A 111 -7.41 -32.86 -30.09
CA ALA A 111 -6.41 -33.24 -29.09
C ALA A 111 -7.09 -33.65 -27.76
N GLY A 112 -6.53 -34.64 -27.08
CA GLY A 112 -7.19 -35.32 -25.95
C GLY A 112 -7.40 -34.44 -24.71
N ARG A 113 -8.60 -34.53 -24.12
CA ARG A 113 -8.88 -34.01 -22.77
C ARG A 113 -8.59 -35.09 -21.72
N SER A 114 -8.01 -34.68 -20.59
CA SER A 114 -7.92 -35.53 -19.40
C SER A 114 -9.33 -35.87 -18.89
N ALA A 115 -9.55 -37.13 -18.48
CA ALA A 115 -10.81 -37.57 -17.89
C ALA A 115 -10.78 -37.36 -16.37
N GLY A 116 -11.67 -36.52 -15.84
CA GLY A 116 -11.69 -36.22 -14.39
C GLY A 116 -12.88 -35.43 -13.86
N GLU A 117 -13.43 -34.46 -14.61
CA GLU A 117 -14.52 -33.61 -14.13
C GLU A 117 -15.84 -33.78 -14.89
N PRO A 118 -17.00 -33.82 -14.19
CA PRO A 118 -18.31 -33.75 -14.83
C PRO A 118 -18.63 -32.32 -15.27
N ALA A 119 -19.04 -32.13 -16.53
CA ALA A 119 -19.38 -30.81 -17.06
C ALA A 119 -20.56 -30.18 -16.30
N ARG A 120 -20.32 -29.02 -15.67
CA ARG A 120 -21.37 -28.23 -15.02
C ARG A 120 -22.30 -27.61 -16.06
N ILE A 121 -23.39 -28.31 -16.37
CA ILE A 121 -24.52 -27.75 -17.13
C ILE A 121 -25.03 -26.52 -16.37
N PRO A 122 -25.08 -25.31 -16.98
CA PRO A 122 -25.71 -24.16 -16.35
C PRO A 122 -27.18 -24.46 -16.06
N LYS A 123 -27.64 -24.19 -14.84
CA LYS A 123 -29.07 -24.30 -14.52
C LYS A 123 -29.87 -23.42 -15.48
N PRO A 124 -31.05 -23.86 -15.97
CA PRO A 124 -31.91 -23.03 -16.80
C PRO A 124 -32.22 -21.72 -16.06
N ARG A 125 -32.27 -20.62 -16.82
CA ARG A 125 -32.75 -19.33 -16.29
C ARG A 125 -34.22 -19.53 -15.91
N SER A 126 -34.59 -19.17 -14.68
CA SER A 126 -35.99 -19.08 -14.27
C SER A 126 -36.74 -18.16 -15.23
N SER A 127 -38.01 -18.44 -15.54
CA SER A 127 -38.82 -17.48 -16.27
C SER A 127 -38.97 -16.20 -15.45
N VAL A 128 -39.25 -15.07 -16.11
CA VAL A 128 -39.66 -13.84 -15.41
C VAL A 128 -40.92 -14.13 -14.58
N GLU A 129 -41.80 -15.00 -15.09
CA GLU A 129 -43.03 -15.49 -14.48
C GLU A 129 -42.80 -16.22 -13.13
N ASP A 130 -41.67 -16.90 -12.96
CA ASP A 130 -41.33 -17.64 -11.72
C ASP A 130 -40.90 -16.71 -10.56
N THR A 131 -40.61 -15.44 -10.83
CA THR A 131 -39.96 -14.54 -9.86
C THR A 131 -40.92 -13.93 -8.83
N GLY A 132 -42.23 -14.02 -9.05
CA GLY A 132 -43.24 -13.36 -8.21
C GLY A 132 -43.25 -11.83 -8.30
N LEU A 133 -42.38 -11.23 -9.12
CA LEU A 133 -42.41 -9.82 -9.44
C LEU A 133 -43.57 -9.53 -10.41
N PRO A 134 -44.13 -8.30 -10.40
CA PRO A 134 -45.03 -7.87 -11.47
C PRO A 134 -44.36 -8.04 -12.84
N LEU A 135 -45.10 -8.55 -13.82
CA LEU A 135 -44.68 -8.44 -15.21
C LEU A 135 -44.46 -6.96 -15.55
N PRO A 136 -43.41 -6.60 -16.31
CA PRO A 136 -43.23 -5.23 -16.76
C PRO A 136 -44.48 -4.78 -17.51
N GLU A 137 -44.97 -3.57 -17.21
CA GLU A 137 -46.19 -3.05 -17.84
C GLU A 137 -46.02 -3.05 -19.37
N PRO A 138 -47.04 -3.47 -20.14
CA PRO A 138 -46.95 -3.47 -21.58
C PRO A 138 -46.68 -2.03 -22.06
N ALA A 139 -45.72 -1.88 -22.97
CA ALA A 139 -45.32 -0.57 -23.47
C ALA A 139 -46.56 0.23 -23.93
N PRO A 140 -46.68 1.52 -23.56
CA PRO A 140 -47.85 2.31 -23.87
C PRO A 140 -48.11 2.33 -25.37
N ALA A 141 -49.38 2.23 -25.76
CA ALA A 141 -49.75 2.20 -27.16
C ALA A 141 -49.22 3.45 -27.88
N PRO A 142 -48.66 3.32 -29.11
CA PRO A 142 -47.99 4.42 -29.78
C PRO A 142 -48.93 5.60 -29.96
N LEU A 143 -48.42 6.81 -29.68
CA LEU A 143 -49.20 8.04 -29.66
C LEU A 143 -49.49 8.51 -31.09
N VAL A 144 -50.52 7.94 -31.72
CA VAL A 144 -50.94 8.29 -33.09
C VAL A 144 -51.54 9.70 -33.10
N LEU A 145 -50.74 10.67 -33.53
CA LEU A 145 -51.14 12.07 -33.71
C LEU A 145 -51.33 12.40 -35.20
N GLU A 146 -52.25 13.34 -35.47
CA GLU A 146 -52.44 13.90 -36.80
C GLU A 146 -51.19 14.66 -37.28
N HIS A 147 -50.87 14.58 -38.59
CA HIS A 147 -49.70 15.25 -39.19
C HIS A 147 -49.62 16.75 -38.85
N ARG A 148 -50.77 17.44 -38.75
CA ARG A 148 -50.83 18.86 -38.35
C ARG A 148 -50.37 19.11 -36.92
N VAL A 149 -50.59 18.16 -36.00
CA VAL A 149 -50.16 18.25 -34.60
C VAL A 149 -48.66 17.95 -34.52
N LEU A 150 -48.21 16.88 -35.17
CA LEU A 150 -46.79 16.51 -35.25
C LEU A 150 -45.95 17.64 -35.86
N LYS A 151 -46.45 18.29 -36.92
CA LYS A 151 -45.81 19.48 -37.52
C LYS A 151 -45.75 20.69 -36.56
N ALA A 152 -46.71 20.83 -35.65
CA ALA A 152 -46.69 21.89 -34.64
C ALA A 152 -45.70 21.59 -33.49
N LEU A 153 -45.51 20.30 -33.16
CA LEU A 153 -44.55 19.85 -32.14
C LEU A 153 -43.07 20.00 -32.55
N LEU A 154 -42.75 20.15 -33.85
CA LEU A 154 -41.36 20.24 -34.33
C LEU A 154 -40.51 21.29 -33.60
N GLY A 155 -41.09 22.44 -33.24
CA GLY A 155 -40.39 23.49 -32.49
C GLY A 155 -40.11 23.12 -31.03
N ALA A 156 -41.02 22.40 -30.38
CA ALA A 156 -40.83 21.89 -29.02
C ALA A 156 -39.83 20.71 -29.01
N TRP A 157 -39.91 19.82 -30.02
CA TRP A 157 -38.96 18.71 -30.19
C TRP A 157 -37.54 19.19 -30.50
N ALA A 158 -37.38 20.24 -31.32
CA ALA A 158 -36.07 20.86 -31.57
C ALA A 158 -35.45 21.51 -30.31
N LEU A 159 -36.28 21.90 -29.34
CA LEU A 159 -35.89 22.41 -28.02
C LEU A 159 -35.85 21.33 -26.92
N ALA A 160 -36.00 20.04 -27.27
CA ALA A 160 -36.10 18.92 -26.33
C ALA A 160 -37.18 19.09 -25.23
N ALA A 161 -38.26 19.81 -25.54
CA ALA A 161 -39.33 20.21 -24.61
C ALA A 161 -40.63 19.38 -24.75
N CYS A 162 -40.65 18.36 -25.60
CA CYS A 162 -41.75 17.39 -25.73
C CYS A 162 -41.73 16.34 -24.61
N SER A 163 -42.87 15.68 -24.37
CA SER A 163 -42.88 14.44 -23.58
C SER A 163 -42.13 13.29 -24.32
N PRO A 164 -41.71 12.21 -23.62
CA PRO A 164 -41.10 11.04 -24.28
C PRO A 164 -42.00 10.42 -25.36
N GLU A 165 -43.31 10.40 -25.13
CA GLU A 165 -44.31 9.85 -26.05
C GLU A 165 -44.50 10.76 -27.28
N GLU A 166 -44.55 12.08 -27.06
CA GLU A 166 -44.59 13.08 -28.14
C GLU A 166 -43.30 13.07 -28.98
N ALA A 167 -42.13 12.96 -28.34
CA ALA A 167 -40.85 12.92 -29.03
C ALA A 167 -40.71 11.68 -29.92
N THR A 168 -41.11 10.51 -29.40
CA THR A 168 -41.15 9.26 -30.16
C THR A 168 -42.09 9.38 -31.38
N ALA A 169 -43.29 9.92 -31.18
CA ALA A 169 -44.27 10.12 -32.26
C ALA A 169 -43.80 11.13 -33.32
N VAL A 170 -43.04 12.16 -32.93
CA VAL A 170 -42.38 13.08 -33.87
C VAL A 170 -41.27 12.36 -34.65
N GLU A 171 -40.42 11.57 -34.00
CA GLU A 171 -39.30 10.88 -34.65
C GLU A 171 -39.76 9.83 -35.67
N ASP A 172 -40.78 9.02 -35.33
CA ASP A 172 -41.47 8.13 -36.28
C ASP A 172 -42.04 8.92 -37.48
N HIS A 173 -42.58 10.12 -37.23
CA HIS A 173 -43.12 10.98 -38.29
C HIS A 173 -42.03 11.58 -39.20
N LEU A 174 -40.87 11.96 -38.66
CA LEU A 174 -39.76 12.47 -39.46
C LEU A 174 -39.25 11.42 -40.45
N GLY A 175 -39.19 10.15 -40.03
CA GLY A 175 -38.86 9.02 -40.91
C GLY A 175 -39.84 8.83 -42.09
N GLY A 176 -41.10 9.25 -41.93
CA GLY A 176 -42.13 9.18 -42.97
C GLY A 176 -42.38 10.47 -43.76
N CYS A 177 -41.84 11.62 -43.35
CA CYS A 177 -42.20 12.93 -43.91
C CYS A 177 -40.98 13.86 -44.10
N GLY A 178 -40.34 13.79 -45.28
CA GLY A 178 -39.18 14.63 -45.62
C GLY A 178 -39.40 16.14 -45.43
N ALA A 179 -40.60 16.65 -45.73
CA ALA A 179 -40.93 18.07 -45.53
C ALA A 179 -41.04 18.50 -44.05
N CYS A 180 -41.20 17.55 -43.12
CA CYS A 180 -41.05 17.78 -41.68
C CYS A 180 -39.61 17.55 -41.23
N ALA A 181 -38.88 16.61 -41.82
CA ALA A 181 -37.46 16.39 -41.54
C ALA A 181 -36.59 17.61 -41.92
N ASP A 182 -36.81 18.18 -43.11
CA ASP A 182 -36.15 19.41 -43.57
C ASP A 182 -36.39 20.59 -42.61
N GLU A 183 -37.62 20.72 -42.09
CA GLU A 183 -37.98 21.78 -41.14
C GLU A 183 -37.40 21.50 -39.75
N ALA A 184 -37.43 20.26 -39.29
CA ALA A 184 -36.86 19.83 -38.01
C ALA A 184 -35.34 20.02 -37.96
N LEU A 185 -34.63 19.80 -39.07
CA LEU A 185 -33.21 20.13 -39.22
C LEU A 185 -32.99 21.64 -39.08
N ARG A 186 -33.70 22.47 -39.86
CA ARG A 186 -33.60 23.94 -39.77
C ARG A 186 -33.90 24.49 -38.38
N LEU A 187 -34.87 23.89 -37.67
CA LEU A 187 -35.21 24.26 -36.30
C LEU A 187 -34.09 23.88 -35.33
N ARG A 188 -33.45 22.71 -35.47
CA ARG A 188 -32.26 22.35 -34.68
C ARG A 188 -31.05 23.26 -34.99
N ASP A 189 -30.80 23.56 -36.26
CA ASP A 189 -29.77 24.52 -36.67
C ASP A 189 -30.01 25.90 -36.04
N ALA A 190 -31.26 26.38 -36.04
CA ALA A 190 -31.65 27.64 -35.41
C ALA A 190 -31.53 27.62 -33.88
N VAL A 191 -31.83 26.50 -33.21
CA VAL A 191 -31.61 26.33 -31.76
C VAL A 191 -30.11 26.39 -31.43
N GLY A 192 -29.25 25.82 -32.28
CA GLY A 192 -27.79 25.95 -32.18
C GLY A 192 -27.25 27.38 -32.34
N LEU A 193 -28.06 28.32 -32.86
CA LEU A 193 -27.74 29.75 -32.93
C LEU A 193 -28.35 30.56 -31.76
N LEU A 194 -29.22 29.95 -30.95
CA LEU A 194 -29.87 30.58 -29.79
C LEU A 194 -29.19 30.24 -28.47
N HIS A 195 -28.55 29.07 -28.36
CA HIS A 195 -27.67 28.77 -27.23
C HIS A 195 -26.34 29.55 -27.36
N PRO A 196 -25.82 30.14 -26.26
CA PRO A 196 -24.41 30.47 -26.20
C PRO A 196 -23.58 29.18 -26.30
N PRO A 197 -22.31 29.24 -26.74
CA PRO A 197 -21.42 28.08 -26.71
C PRO A 197 -21.13 27.68 -25.26
N GLU A 198 -21.91 26.73 -24.74
CA GLU A 198 -21.66 26.03 -23.48
C GLU A 198 -20.37 25.20 -23.61
N SER A 199 -19.58 25.09 -22.54
CA SER A 199 -18.35 24.29 -22.63
C SER A 199 -18.69 22.80 -22.74
N LEU A 200 -17.88 22.09 -23.54
CA LEU A 200 -17.89 20.62 -23.59
C LEU A 200 -17.20 20.00 -22.37
N ASP A 201 -16.58 20.81 -21.51
CA ASP A 201 -16.03 20.40 -20.22
C ASP A 201 -17.16 19.93 -19.30
N LEU A 202 -17.28 18.61 -19.13
CA LEU A 202 -18.16 18.04 -18.12
C LEU A 202 -17.70 18.46 -16.73
N ASP A 203 -18.64 18.87 -15.87
CA ASP A 203 -18.40 19.09 -14.44
C ASP A 203 -17.62 17.88 -13.86
N PRO A 204 -16.44 18.06 -13.25
CA PRO A 204 -15.61 16.96 -12.76
C PRO A 204 -16.32 16.12 -11.68
N THR A 205 -17.30 16.69 -10.97
CA THR A 205 -18.15 15.97 -10.02
C THR A 205 -19.18 15.06 -10.70
N LEU A 206 -19.49 15.25 -11.98
CA LEU A 206 -20.55 14.52 -12.70
C LEU A 206 -20.33 13.01 -12.64
N ARG A 207 -19.09 12.54 -12.85
CA ARG A 207 -18.73 11.11 -12.73
C ARG A 207 -19.08 10.59 -11.34
N THR A 208 -18.69 11.30 -10.29
CA THR A 208 -18.95 10.94 -8.89
C THR A 208 -20.45 10.95 -8.58
N ARG A 209 -21.19 11.97 -9.02
CA ARG A 209 -22.64 12.09 -8.83
C ARG A 209 -23.42 10.99 -9.57
N VAL A 210 -23.01 10.63 -10.78
CA VAL A 210 -23.59 9.53 -11.56
C VAL A 210 -23.29 8.17 -10.92
N LEU A 211 -22.06 7.93 -10.48
CA LEU A 211 -21.68 6.68 -9.80
C LEU A 211 -22.40 6.52 -8.46
N ALA A 212 -22.48 7.58 -7.64
CA ALA A 212 -23.24 7.59 -6.39
C ALA A 212 -24.72 7.23 -6.64
N GLY A 213 -25.40 7.96 -7.52
CA GLY A 213 -26.81 7.67 -7.84
C GLY A 213 -27.04 6.28 -8.46
N CYS A 214 -26.03 5.69 -9.11
CA CYS A 214 -26.08 4.29 -9.57
C CYS A 214 -25.92 3.28 -8.43
N LEU A 215 -25.07 3.56 -7.44
CA LEU A 215 -24.90 2.74 -6.24
C LEU A 215 -26.10 2.86 -5.28
N ASP A 216 -26.70 4.04 -5.16
CA ASP A 216 -27.94 4.25 -4.38
C ASP A 216 -29.11 3.43 -4.96
N ARG A 217 -29.25 3.44 -6.30
CA ARG A 217 -30.25 2.62 -7.01
C ARG A 217 -29.94 1.12 -7.01
N ARG A 218 -28.67 0.74 -6.86
CA ARG A 218 -28.22 -0.66 -6.87
C ARG A 218 -26.99 -0.85 -5.98
N PRO A 219 -27.20 -1.06 -4.66
CA PRO A 219 -26.11 -1.27 -3.72
C PRO A 219 -25.22 -2.46 -4.10
N PRO A 220 -23.92 -2.43 -3.75
CA PRO A 220 -23.03 -3.55 -3.96
C PRO A 220 -23.52 -4.78 -3.20
N ARG A 221 -23.61 -5.93 -3.87
CA ARG A 221 -24.09 -7.19 -3.26
C ARG A 221 -23.24 -7.68 -2.09
N ILE A 222 -21.98 -7.25 -2.05
CA ILE A 222 -21.01 -7.48 -0.99
C ILE A 222 -20.24 -6.15 -0.86
N PRO A 223 -20.54 -5.31 0.15
CA PRO A 223 -19.82 -4.06 0.35
C PRO A 223 -18.43 -4.32 0.95
N VAL A 224 -17.47 -3.46 0.61
CA VAL A 224 -16.20 -3.37 1.34
C VAL A 224 -16.48 -2.81 2.74
N PRO A 225 -15.90 -3.37 3.83
CA PRO A 225 -16.07 -2.80 5.17
C PRO A 225 -15.50 -1.38 5.23
N GLU A 226 -16.14 -0.46 5.95
CA GLU A 226 -15.73 0.96 5.95
C GLU A 226 -14.27 1.18 6.42
N TRP A 227 -13.75 0.32 7.30
CA TRP A 227 -12.36 0.35 7.76
C TRP A 227 -11.34 -0.19 6.74
N ALA A 228 -11.79 -0.88 5.69
CA ALA A 228 -10.95 -1.33 4.58
C ALA A 228 -11.09 -0.44 3.33
N ALA A 229 -12.09 0.45 3.30
CA ALA A 229 -12.34 1.35 2.17
C ALA A 229 -11.16 2.31 1.85
N PRO A 230 -10.36 2.80 2.83
CA PRO A 230 -9.15 3.56 2.51
C PRO A 230 -8.11 2.74 1.75
N TYR A 231 -7.90 1.47 2.09
CA TYR A 231 -6.95 0.61 1.37
C TYR A 231 -7.41 0.31 -0.06
N ASP A 232 -8.70 0.00 -0.25
CA ASP A 232 -9.33 -0.17 -1.57
C ASP A 232 -9.18 1.10 -2.43
N ALA A 233 -9.36 2.28 -1.83
CA ALA A 233 -9.20 3.56 -2.52
C ALA A 233 -7.73 3.87 -2.87
N GLU A 234 -6.80 3.86 -1.91
CA GLU A 234 -5.41 4.29 -2.17
C GLU A 234 -4.64 3.27 -3.03
N SER A 235 -4.90 1.96 -2.90
CA SER A 235 -4.31 0.96 -3.80
C SER A 235 -4.85 1.09 -5.24
N ALA A 236 -6.14 1.41 -5.42
CA ALA A 236 -6.70 1.69 -6.75
C ALA A 236 -6.15 2.99 -7.37
N ARG A 237 -5.86 4.02 -6.55
CA ARG A 237 -5.20 5.25 -7.02
C ARG A 237 -3.75 5.01 -7.45
N LEU A 238 -3.00 4.22 -6.68
CA LEU A 238 -1.65 3.80 -7.05
C LEU A 238 -1.68 2.93 -8.32
N ASP A 239 -2.59 1.97 -8.44
CA ASP A 239 -2.72 1.15 -9.66
C ASP A 239 -3.04 1.95 -10.93
N ALA A 240 -3.73 3.11 -10.79
CA ALA A 240 -3.95 4.04 -11.90
C ALA A 240 -2.64 4.73 -12.33
N LEU A 241 -1.86 5.28 -11.38
CA LEU A 241 -0.53 5.84 -11.67
C LEU A 241 0.37 4.78 -12.36
N LEU A 242 0.42 3.57 -11.80
CA LEU A 242 1.20 2.44 -12.35
C LEU A 242 0.69 1.90 -13.69
N GLN A 243 -0.48 2.36 -14.16
CA GLN A 243 -0.99 2.07 -15.49
C GLN A 243 -0.55 3.09 -16.52
N ASP A 244 -0.49 4.37 -16.14
CA ASP A 244 -0.18 5.48 -17.03
C ASP A 244 1.33 5.61 -17.30
N ILE A 245 2.19 5.22 -16.36
CA ILE A 245 3.66 5.21 -16.54
C ILE A 245 4.15 4.11 -17.51
N GLY A 246 5.16 4.48 -18.31
CA GLY A 246 5.82 3.63 -19.30
C GLY A 246 6.91 2.72 -18.72
N ASP A 247 7.32 1.71 -19.49
CA ASP A 247 8.22 0.64 -19.01
C ASP A 247 9.58 1.13 -18.48
N ALA A 248 10.08 2.29 -18.93
CA ALA A 248 11.34 2.87 -18.45
C ALA A 248 11.23 3.48 -17.04
N GLU A 249 10.07 4.04 -16.69
CA GLU A 249 9.84 4.75 -15.42
C GLU A 249 9.78 3.78 -14.22
N TRP A 250 9.54 2.49 -14.46
CA TRP A 250 9.70 1.42 -13.46
C TRP A 250 11.14 1.29 -12.92
N HIS A 251 12.12 1.84 -13.64
CA HIS A 251 13.51 1.92 -13.23
C HIS A 251 13.94 3.32 -12.75
N ALA A 252 13.01 4.28 -12.64
CA ALA A 252 13.29 5.60 -12.06
C ALA A 252 13.73 5.45 -10.58
N PRO A 253 14.75 6.21 -10.13
CA PRO A 253 15.38 6.00 -8.83
C PRO A 253 14.58 6.64 -7.69
N VAL A 254 14.06 5.81 -6.78
CA VAL A 254 13.31 6.25 -5.59
C VAL A 254 14.22 6.21 -4.36
N ARG A 255 13.94 7.06 -3.35
CA ARG A 255 14.55 7.00 -2.02
C ARG A 255 13.46 6.91 -0.96
N LEU A 256 13.22 5.69 -0.47
CA LEU A 256 12.41 5.46 0.74
C LEU A 256 13.06 6.19 1.92
N ARG A 257 12.26 6.80 2.78
CA ARG A 257 12.67 7.58 3.97
C ARG A 257 11.89 7.07 5.18
N TRP A 258 12.54 7.02 6.34
CA TRP A 258 11.92 6.72 7.63
C TRP A 258 12.79 7.31 8.76
N PHE A 259 12.37 7.15 10.01
CA PHE A 259 13.06 7.71 11.17
C PHE A 259 13.49 6.61 12.15
N GLU A 260 14.80 6.51 12.42
CA GLU A 260 15.38 5.45 13.25
C GLU A 260 16.41 6.02 14.25
N GLY A 261 16.27 5.67 15.53
CA GLY A 261 17.26 5.99 16.56
C GLY A 261 17.61 7.49 16.64
N ASP A 262 16.59 8.34 16.51
CA ASP A 262 16.62 9.80 16.50
C ASP A 262 17.32 10.44 15.29
N ARG A 263 17.30 9.76 14.13
CA ARG A 263 17.88 10.23 12.88
C ARG A 263 16.99 9.85 11.68
N PRO A 264 16.91 10.69 10.64
CA PRO A 264 16.41 10.25 9.33
C PRO A 264 17.28 9.13 8.76
N ALA A 265 16.63 8.08 8.26
CA ALA A 265 17.22 6.94 7.57
C ALA A 265 16.64 6.86 6.14
N SER A 266 17.36 6.23 5.21
CA SER A 266 16.86 6.07 3.84
C SER A 266 17.48 4.92 3.06
N ARG A 267 16.71 4.38 2.11
CA ARG A 267 17.11 3.30 1.20
C ARG A 267 16.90 3.73 -0.24
N ARG A 268 17.91 3.56 -1.09
CA ARG A 268 17.79 3.77 -2.55
C ARG A 268 17.19 2.52 -3.19
N THR A 269 16.18 2.70 -4.03
CA THR A 269 15.50 1.65 -4.78
C THR A 269 15.03 2.20 -6.14
N THR A 270 14.14 1.51 -6.85
CA THR A 270 13.41 2.06 -8.01
C THR A 270 11.90 1.96 -7.81
N VAL A 271 11.09 2.58 -8.67
CA VAL A 271 9.63 2.44 -8.68
C VAL A 271 9.19 0.96 -8.58
N ALA A 272 9.77 0.06 -9.38
CA ALA A 272 9.51 -1.38 -9.26
C ALA A 272 9.93 -1.98 -7.91
N GLY A 273 11.00 -1.45 -7.29
CA GLY A 273 11.43 -1.84 -5.95
C GLY A 273 10.51 -1.34 -4.83
N VAL A 274 9.83 -0.21 -5.00
CA VAL A 274 8.79 0.29 -4.09
C VAL A 274 7.56 -0.63 -4.13
N ILE A 275 7.10 -1.02 -5.32
CA ILE A 275 5.96 -1.94 -5.45
C ILE A 275 6.31 -3.35 -4.96
N ALA A 276 7.59 -3.76 -5.08
CA ALA A 276 8.09 -4.96 -4.42
C ALA A 276 8.05 -4.86 -2.89
N HIS A 277 8.47 -3.72 -2.30
CA HIS A 277 8.33 -3.46 -0.87
C HIS A 277 6.85 -3.60 -0.43
N LEU A 278 5.93 -2.84 -1.06
CA LEU A 278 4.50 -2.88 -0.74
C LEU A 278 3.94 -4.32 -0.78
N LEU A 279 4.17 -5.05 -1.88
CA LEU A 279 3.80 -6.48 -2.03
C LEU A 279 4.29 -7.34 -0.84
N THR A 280 5.54 -7.17 -0.43
CA THR A 280 6.12 -8.00 0.64
C THR A 280 5.55 -7.67 2.01
N VAL A 281 5.23 -6.40 2.29
CA VAL A 281 4.68 -5.97 3.59
C VAL A 281 3.17 -6.21 3.68
N ASP A 282 2.43 -6.00 2.59
CA ASP A 282 1.01 -6.36 2.46
C ASP A 282 0.81 -7.89 2.64
N GLY A 283 1.86 -8.68 2.37
CA GLY A 283 1.96 -10.10 2.70
C GLY A 283 1.75 -10.44 4.19
N LEU A 284 1.97 -9.50 5.12
CA LEU A 284 1.63 -9.69 6.54
C LEU A 284 0.11 -9.79 6.76
N VAL A 285 -0.65 -8.97 6.05
CA VAL A 285 -2.12 -9.00 6.06
C VAL A 285 -2.62 -10.25 5.32
N ALA A 286 -1.95 -10.64 4.23
CA ALA A 286 -2.27 -11.87 3.48
C ALA A 286 -2.14 -13.12 4.37
N LEU A 287 -1.00 -13.26 5.06
CA LEU A 287 -0.75 -14.33 6.03
C LEU A 287 -1.80 -14.38 7.14
N ALA A 288 -2.13 -13.23 7.74
CA ALA A 288 -3.16 -13.15 8.78
C ALA A 288 -4.53 -13.61 8.27
N LEU A 289 -4.89 -13.26 7.02
CA LEU A 289 -6.13 -13.68 6.37
C LEU A 289 -6.12 -15.13 5.85
N GLY A 290 -5.01 -15.87 5.99
CA GLY A 290 -4.88 -17.23 5.48
C GLY A 290 -4.74 -17.32 3.95
N LEU A 291 -4.20 -16.27 3.33
CA LEU A 291 -3.82 -16.22 1.92
C LEU A 291 -2.33 -16.52 1.76
N ASP A 292 -1.90 -16.77 0.52
CA ASP A 292 -0.50 -17.07 0.20
C ASP A 292 0.46 -15.89 0.49
N ASP A 293 1.67 -16.21 0.96
CA ASP A 293 2.76 -15.25 1.14
C ASP A 293 3.48 -15.02 -0.21
N PRO A 294 3.69 -13.78 -0.67
CA PRO A 294 4.49 -13.50 -1.88
C PRO A 294 6.01 -13.78 -1.73
N LEU A 295 6.49 -14.19 -0.56
CA LEU A 295 7.86 -14.67 -0.36
C LEU A 295 7.98 -16.18 -0.62
N ASP A 296 8.75 -16.57 -1.65
CA ASP A 296 9.07 -17.99 -1.97
C ASP A 296 9.69 -18.78 -0.79
N ALA A 297 10.28 -18.07 0.18
CA ALA A 297 10.81 -18.64 1.41
C ALA A 297 10.52 -17.69 2.59
N PRO A 298 10.14 -18.20 3.78
CA PRO A 298 9.81 -17.37 4.92
C PRO A 298 11.03 -16.54 5.38
N ALA A 299 10.82 -15.23 5.58
CA ALA A 299 11.84 -14.34 6.10
C ALA A 299 12.32 -14.79 7.49
N LYS A 300 13.62 -14.60 7.78
CA LYS A 300 14.25 -14.99 9.06
C LYS A 300 13.70 -14.23 10.28
N SER A 301 13.03 -13.12 10.03
CA SER A 301 12.20 -12.39 10.98
C SER A 301 11.04 -11.76 10.20
N PRO A 302 9.82 -11.65 10.77
CA PRO A 302 8.63 -11.24 10.02
C PRO A 302 8.44 -9.72 9.96
N GLY A 303 9.48 -8.90 10.22
CA GLY A 303 9.38 -7.45 10.14
C GLY A 303 9.21 -6.95 8.70
N PRO A 304 8.56 -5.79 8.47
CA PRO A 304 8.45 -5.17 7.14
C PRO A 304 9.81 -5.02 6.42
N ALA A 305 10.80 -4.44 7.08
CA ALA A 305 12.18 -4.32 6.58
C ALA A 305 12.83 -5.67 6.22
N ASP A 306 12.69 -6.69 7.08
CA ASP A 306 13.26 -8.02 6.85
C ASP A 306 12.65 -8.69 5.61
N ARG A 307 11.32 -8.55 5.43
CA ARG A 307 10.58 -9.10 4.29
C ARG A 307 10.94 -8.38 2.99
N THR A 308 11.07 -7.05 3.04
CA THR A 308 11.49 -6.20 1.92
C THR A 308 12.91 -6.56 1.46
N GLU A 309 13.87 -6.62 2.39
CA GLU A 309 15.25 -7.00 2.08
C GLU A 309 15.38 -8.44 1.61
N ALA A 310 14.62 -9.39 2.19
CA ALA A 310 14.64 -10.79 1.75
C ALA A 310 14.21 -10.92 0.27
N PHE A 311 13.18 -10.21 -0.16
CA PHE A 311 12.72 -10.23 -1.56
C PHE A 311 13.73 -9.58 -2.51
N TRP A 312 14.28 -8.42 -2.16
CA TRP A 312 15.30 -7.76 -2.97
C TRP A 312 16.60 -8.59 -3.06
N GLN A 313 16.97 -9.32 -2.00
CA GLN A 313 18.17 -10.18 -1.99
C GLN A 313 17.96 -11.53 -2.70
N ALA A 314 16.74 -12.07 -2.72
CA ALA A 314 16.40 -13.26 -3.51
C ALA A 314 16.39 -12.97 -5.03
N SER A 315 16.12 -11.72 -5.41
CA SER A 315 15.98 -11.27 -6.79
C SER A 315 17.34 -11.16 -7.51
N ARG A 316 17.69 -12.13 -8.36
CA ARG A 316 18.94 -12.13 -9.16
C ARG A 316 19.11 -10.89 -10.06
N PHE A 317 18.01 -10.27 -10.47
CA PHE A 317 17.96 -9.01 -11.20
C PHE A 317 17.04 -8.04 -10.46
N PRO A 318 17.24 -6.71 -10.55
CA PRO A 318 16.34 -5.74 -9.95
C PRO A 318 14.88 -5.96 -10.39
N PRO A 319 13.88 -5.69 -9.52
CA PRO A 319 12.47 -5.73 -9.89
C PRO A 319 12.16 -4.89 -11.14
N THR A 320 11.15 -5.33 -11.89
CA THR A 320 10.66 -4.66 -13.11
C THR A 320 9.14 -4.48 -13.03
N ARG A 321 8.51 -3.90 -14.07
CA ARG A 321 7.04 -3.82 -14.22
C ARG A 321 6.30 -5.14 -13.99
N SER A 322 6.96 -6.29 -14.11
CA SER A 322 6.43 -7.62 -13.76
C SER A 322 5.82 -7.69 -12.35
N VAL A 323 6.29 -6.87 -11.39
CA VAL A 323 5.79 -6.85 -10.01
C VAL A 323 4.36 -6.31 -9.87
N ARG A 324 3.87 -5.49 -10.83
CA ARG A 324 2.52 -4.90 -10.76
C ARG A 324 1.43 -5.98 -10.70
N GLY A 325 1.59 -7.07 -11.45
CA GLY A 325 0.60 -8.15 -11.52
C GLY A 325 0.34 -8.79 -10.16
N PRO A 326 1.35 -9.41 -9.52
CA PRO A 326 1.23 -10.00 -8.19
C PRO A 326 0.76 -9.02 -7.12
N TRP A 327 1.29 -7.79 -7.08
CA TRP A 327 0.86 -6.77 -6.11
C TRP A 327 -0.63 -6.43 -6.25
N ARG A 328 -1.08 -6.16 -7.48
CA ARG A 328 -2.48 -5.83 -7.77
C ARG A 328 -3.43 -6.99 -7.48
N GLU A 329 -3.01 -8.22 -7.76
CA GLU A 329 -3.78 -9.42 -7.44
C GLU A 329 -3.87 -9.64 -5.92
N GLN A 330 -2.78 -9.44 -5.18
CA GLN A 330 -2.78 -9.50 -3.72
C GLN A 330 -3.71 -8.43 -3.13
N ALA A 331 -3.60 -7.16 -3.54
CA ALA A 331 -4.45 -6.07 -3.04
C ALA A 331 -5.95 -6.36 -3.27
N HIS A 332 -6.32 -6.82 -4.46
CA HIS A 332 -7.68 -7.29 -4.74
C HIS A 332 -8.11 -8.46 -3.84
N ASN A 333 -7.23 -9.43 -3.60
CA ASN A 333 -7.53 -10.60 -2.77
C ASN A 333 -7.67 -10.23 -1.28
N LEU A 334 -6.91 -9.25 -0.77
CA LEU A 334 -7.09 -8.68 0.57
C LEU A 334 -8.47 -8.03 0.72
N VAL A 335 -8.81 -7.04 -0.14
CA VAL A 335 -10.10 -6.33 -0.12
C VAL A 335 -11.27 -7.32 -0.26
N ARG A 336 -11.16 -8.24 -1.21
CA ARG A 336 -12.15 -9.30 -1.42
C ARG A 336 -12.36 -10.14 -0.17
N THR A 337 -11.29 -10.58 0.47
CA THR A 337 -11.37 -11.50 1.62
C THR A 337 -12.01 -10.83 2.83
N VAL A 338 -11.68 -9.57 3.15
CA VAL A 338 -12.35 -8.84 4.23
C VAL A 338 -13.82 -8.52 3.92
N ALA A 339 -14.17 -8.28 2.66
CA ALA A 339 -15.56 -8.09 2.23
C ALA A 339 -16.40 -9.38 2.35
N PHE A 340 -15.83 -10.55 2.07
CA PHE A 340 -16.50 -11.84 2.31
C PHE A 340 -16.54 -12.25 3.80
N ALA A 341 -15.53 -11.90 4.60
CA ALA A 341 -15.47 -12.21 6.02
C ALA A 341 -16.40 -11.33 6.88
N GLY A 342 -16.83 -10.18 6.36
CA GLY A 342 -17.74 -9.25 7.05
C GLY A 342 -17.11 -8.54 8.26
N GLY A 343 -17.93 -7.72 8.92
CA GLY A 343 -17.47 -6.77 9.95
C GLY A 343 -16.85 -7.38 11.22
N GLY A 344 -16.96 -8.70 11.44
CA GLY A 344 -16.36 -9.36 12.60
C GLY A 344 -14.85 -9.57 12.51
N SER A 345 -14.28 -9.55 11.29
CA SER A 345 -12.87 -9.86 11.03
C SER A 345 -11.87 -8.81 11.55
N GLY A 346 -12.26 -7.53 11.64
CA GLY A 346 -11.40 -6.38 11.98
C GLY A 346 -10.78 -6.34 13.39
N ARG A 347 -10.81 -7.47 14.12
CA ARG A 347 -10.14 -7.69 15.42
C ARG A 347 -9.02 -8.75 15.37
N LEU A 348 -8.89 -9.49 14.27
CA LEU A 348 -7.83 -10.47 14.05
C LEU A 348 -6.45 -9.79 14.17
N PRO A 349 -5.48 -10.31 14.94
CA PRO A 349 -4.15 -9.70 15.03
C PRO A 349 -3.36 -9.91 13.73
N VAL A 350 -2.63 -8.87 13.32
CA VAL A 350 -1.64 -8.88 12.24
C VAL A 350 -0.30 -8.53 12.88
N SER A 351 0.67 -9.45 12.81
CA SER A 351 1.99 -9.22 13.39
C SER A 351 2.88 -8.43 12.42
N TYR A 352 3.54 -7.39 12.94
CA TYR A 352 4.60 -6.63 12.30
C TYR A 352 5.98 -6.98 12.91
N GLY A 353 6.09 -8.17 13.51
CA GLY A 353 7.27 -8.63 14.24
C GLY A 353 7.40 -8.01 15.62
N GLY A 354 7.79 -6.74 15.70
CA GLY A 354 7.99 -6.03 16.97
C GLY A 354 6.71 -5.62 17.70
N PHE A 355 5.57 -5.63 17.01
CA PHE A 355 4.24 -5.28 17.53
C PHE A 355 3.15 -5.98 16.72
N GLU A 356 1.89 -5.85 17.16
CA GLU A 356 0.71 -6.32 16.42
C GLU A 356 -0.30 -5.17 16.24
N LEU A 357 -1.00 -5.17 15.10
CA LEU A 357 -2.18 -4.34 14.88
C LEU A 357 -3.41 -5.23 14.66
N PRO A 358 -4.60 -4.86 15.17
CA PRO A 358 -5.85 -5.46 14.72
C PRO A 358 -6.04 -5.23 13.22
N LEU A 359 -6.59 -6.20 12.49
CA LEU A 359 -6.73 -6.18 11.02
C LEU A 359 -7.31 -4.88 10.45
N ARG A 360 -8.26 -4.24 11.14
CA ARG A 360 -8.81 -2.94 10.71
C ARG A 360 -7.76 -1.81 10.72
N ASP A 361 -6.90 -1.79 11.73
CA ASP A 361 -5.84 -0.81 11.93
C ASP A 361 -4.66 -1.15 11.01
N ALA A 362 -4.39 -2.44 10.78
CA ALA A 362 -3.44 -2.90 9.77
C ALA A 362 -3.85 -2.49 8.33
N MET A 363 -5.14 -2.57 7.96
CA MET A 363 -5.60 -2.11 6.64
C MET A 363 -5.50 -0.59 6.49
N LEU A 364 -5.71 0.18 7.57
CA LEU A 364 -5.49 1.64 7.58
C LEU A 364 -4.00 1.99 7.46
N ASP A 365 -3.11 1.24 8.12
CA ASP A 365 -1.66 1.33 7.96
C ASP A 365 -1.25 1.07 6.50
N ARG A 366 -1.68 -0.06 5.90
CA ARG A 366 -1.36 -0.35 4.50
C ARG A 366 -1.95 0.70 3.53
N ALA A 367 -3.07 1.33 3.87
CA ALA A 367 -3.64 2.43 3.08
C ALA A 367 -2.76 3.69 3.11
N PHE A 368 -2.27 4.05 4.31
CA PHE A 368 -1.32 5.16 4.50
C PHE A 368 -0.04 4.91 3.70
N GLU A 369 0.52 3.71 3.78
CA GLU A 369 1.78 3.35 3.12
C GLU A 369 1.62 3.30 1.59
N CYS A 370 0.48 2.81 1.08
CA CYS A 370 0.13 2.92 -0.34
C CYS A 370 0.05 4.37 -0.83
N TRP A 371 -0.47 5.30 -0.03
CA TRP A 371 -0.52 6.73 -0.40
C TRP A 371 0.87 7.39 -0.35
N VAL A 372 1.62 7.21 0.74
CA VAL A 372 2.97 7.75 0.92
C VAL A 372 3.88 7.28 -0.22
N HIS A 373 3.91 5.98 -0.50
CA HIS A 373 4.77 5.42 -1.55
C HIS A 373 4.27 5.68 -2.98
N ALA A 374 2.98 5.97 -3.17
CA ALA A 374 2.52 6.56 -4.42
C ALA A 374 3.05 8.00 -4.60
N GLY A 375 3.21 8.76 -3.51
CA GLY A 375 3.92 10.04 -3.49
C GLY A 375 5.41 9.93 -3.84
N ASP A 376 6.14 9.00 -3.23
CA ASP A 376 7.54 8.67 -3.57
C ASP A 376 7.72 8.38 -5.07
N ILE A 377 6.80 7.59 -5.64
CA ILE A 377 6.81 7.23 -7.06
C ILE A 377 6.46 8.44 -7.92
N ALA A 378 5.46 9.25 -7.53
CA ALA A 378 5.04 10.44 -8.24
C ALA A 378 6.15 11.51 -8.30
N GLU A 379 6.88 11.75 -7.20
CA GLU A 379 8.09 12.61 -7.16
C GLU A 379 9.15 12.11 -8.14
N ALA A 380 9.35 10.79 -8.22
CA ALA A 380 10.40 10.18 -9.06
C ALA A 380 10.07 10.11 -10.58
N VAL A 381 8.83 10.41 -10.99
CA VAL A 381 8.37 10.33 -12.40
C VAL A 381 7.58 11.57 -12.86
N ASP A 382 7.67 12.69 -12.13
CA ASP A 382 6.98 13.96 -12.41
C ASP A 382 5.43 13.84 -12.57
N TYR A 383 4.79 12.92 -11.84
CA TYR A 383 3.35 12.67 -11.95
C TYR A 383 2.52 13.50 -10.95
N PRO A 384 1.38 14.11 -11.35
CA PRO A 384 0.52 14.88 -10.44
C PRO A 384 -0.28 13.96 -9.50
N TYR A 385 0.05 13.97 -8.20
CA TYR A 385 -0.59 13.08 -7.22
C TYR A 385 -1.06 13.83 -5.95
N GLU A 386 -2.39 13.94 -5.81
CA GLU A 386 -3.06 14.67 -4.72
C GLU A 386 -3.07 13.89 -3.37
N PRO A 387 -3.38 14.56 -2.24
CA PRO A 387 -3.69 13.89 -0.96
C PRO A 387 -4.90 12.92 -1.05
N PRO A 388 -5.14 12.08 -0.01
CA PRO A 388 -6.29 11.19 0.06
C PRO A 388 -7.59 11.99 0.20
N SER A 389 -8.74 11.34 0.00
CA SER A 389 -10.02 11.97 0.34
C SER A 389 -10.05 12.34 1.84
N PRO A 390 -10.71 13.45 2.25
CA PRO A 390 -10.70 13.89 3.65
C PRO A 390 -11.13 12.82 4.67
N ARG A 391 -12.06 11.92 4.28
CA ARG A 391 -12.47 10.77 5.11
C ARG A 391 -11.36 9.73 5.27
N ASN A 392 -10.59 9.45 4.22
CA ASN A 392 -9.47 8.51 4.28
C ASN A 392 -8.31 9.10 5.09
N LEU A 393 -7.97 10.37 4.82
CA LEU A 393 -6.91 11.09 5.53
C LEU A 393 -7.19 11.17 7.03
N HIS A 394 -8.43 11.51 7.44
CA HIS A 394 -8.83 11.51 8.85
C HIS A 394 -8.66 10.12 9.51
N ALA A 395 -8.98 9.04 8.81
CA ALA A 395 -8.83 7.68 9.35
C ALA A 395 -7.36 7.25 9.51
N MET A 396 -6.46 7.76 8.66
CA MET A 396 -5.01 7.57 8.80
C MET A 396 -4.44 8.41 9.97
N ILE A 397 -4.87 9.67 10.08
CA ILE A 397 -4.50 10.57 11.19
C ILE A 397 -4.95 9.99 12.54
N ASP A 398 -6.19 9.50 12.65
CA ASP A 398 -6.70 8.86 13.86
C ASP A 398 -5.88 7.62 14.27
N LEU A 399 -5.49 6.78 13.30
CA LEU A 399 -4.61 5.64 13.58
C LEU A 399 -3.26 6.14 14.15
N GLY A 400 -2.62 7.11 13.48
CA GLY A 400 -1.37 7.70 13.94
C GLY A 400 -1.48 8.26 15.36
N ALA A 401 -2.49 9.10 15.61
CA ALA A 401 -2.77 9.68 16.92
C ALA A 401 -3.00 8.62 18.01
N ARG A 402 -3.72 7.52 17.70
CA ARG A 402 -3.90 6.38 18.62
C ARG A 402 -2.62 5.59 18.88
N MET A 403 -1.64 5.61 17.98
CA MET A 403 -0.34 4.93 18.16
C MET A 403 0.66 5.74 18.98
N LEU A 404 0.55 7.09 19.01
CA LEU A 404 1.49 7.98 19.71
C LEU A 404 1.80 7.59 21.17
N PRO A 405 0.83 7.20 22.04
CA PRO A 405 1.14 6.85 23.43
C PRO A 405 2.02 5.59 23.55
N THR A 406 1.82 4.62 22.66
CA THR A 406 2.62 3.39 22.60
C THR A 406 4.02 3.66 22.04
N ALA A 407 4.12 4.45 20.96
CA ALA A 407 5.41 4.87 20.39
C ALA A 407 6.23 5.66 21.42
N LEU A 408 5.60 6.60 22.13
CA LEU A 408 6.21 7.38 23.20
C LEU A 408 6.73 6.49 24.35
N ALA A 409 5.96 5.48 24.76
CA ALA A 409 6.42 4.52 25.77
C ALA A 409 7.61 3.68 25.31
N ALA A 410 7.60 3.20 24.06
CA ALA A 410 8.71 2.46 23.47
C ALA A 410 9.98 3.32 23.37
N ARG A 411 9.86 4.58 22.94
CA ARG A 411 10.97 5.55 22.91
C ARG A 411 11.60 5.78 24.29
N ARG A 412 10.78 5.89 25.35
CA ARG A 412 11.29 6.01 26.73
C ARG A 412 11.97 4.73 27.22
N GLN A 413 11.46 3.55 26.86
CA GLN A 413 12.12 2.27 27.15
C GLN A 413 13.48 2.16 26.45
N ALA A 414 13.61 2.70 25.24
CA ALA A 414 14.88 2.80 24.49
C ALA A 414 15.80 3.94 24.96
N GLY A 415 15.38 4.79 25.92
CA GLY A 415 16.16 5.94 26.40
C GLY A 415 16.20 7.14 25.43
N LEU A 416 15.34 7.17 24.42
CA LEU A 416 15.28 8.21 23.38
C LEU A 416 14.29 9.35 23.70
N ALA A 417 13.60 9.29 24.83
CA ALA A 417 12.60 10.26 25.24
C ALA A 417 12.77 10.60 26.73
N VAL A 418 12.33 11.78 27.16
CA VAL A 418 12.59 12.27 28.51
C VAL A 418 11.92 11.33 29.54
N PRO A 419 12.62 10.88 30.60
CA PRO A 419 12.01 10.07 31.65
C PRO A 419 10.77 10.77 32.23
N GLY A 420 9.69 10.03 32.43
CA GLY A 420 8.45 10.58 32.98
C GLY A 420 8.69 11.29 34.32
N GLN A 421 8.03 12.43 34.51
CA GLN A 421 8.18 13.26 35.72
C GLN A 421 7.84 12.48 37.02
N THR A 422 7.03 11.42 36.91
CA THR A 422 6.76 10.46 37.98
C THR A 422 7.66 9.23 37.87
N ARG A 423 8.27 8.82 38.99
CA ARG A 423 9.12 7.60 39.11
C ARG A 423 8.37 6.28 38.82
N HIS A 424 7.05 6.34 38.68
CA HIS A 424 6.17 5.24 38.33
C HIS A 424 5.22 5.70 37.22
N LEU A 425 4.83 4.78 36.33
CA LEU A 425 3.83 5.03 35.30
C LEU A 425 2.46 5.34 35.93
N VAL A 426 1.69 6.23 35.29
CA VAL A 426 0.28 6.45 35.68
C VAL A 426 -0.51 5.15 35.46
N PRO A 427 -1.27 4.65 36.46
CA PRO A 427 -2.06 3.43 36.31
C PRO A 427 -3.05 3.48 35.15
N ALA A 428 -3.32 2.33 34.54
CA ALA A 428 -4.32 2.23 33.48
C ALA A 428 -5.70 2.69 33.99
N GLY A 429 -6.39 3.53 33.23
CA GLY A 429 -7.67 4.14 33.63
C GLY A 429 -7.57 5.32 34.60
N ALA A 430 -6.37 5.75 35.01
CA ALA A 430 -6.18 6.99 35.79
C ALA A 430 -5.82 8.18 34.87
N PRO A 431 -6.24 9.41 35.17
CA PRO A 431 -5.96 10.57 34.33
C PRO A 431 -4.48 10.98 34.37
N GLY A 432 -3.83 11.06 33.20
CA GLY A 432 -2.44 11.51 33.04
C GLY A 432 -2.32 12.97 32.58
N ARG A 433 -1.09 13.48 32.48
CA ARG A 433 -0.79 14.67 31.66
C ARG A 433 -1.15 14.37 30.21
N SER A 434 -1.67 15.36 29.50
CA SER A 434 -2.13 15.24 28.12
C SER A 434 -1.52 16.34 27.24
N LEU A 435 -1.33 16.03 25.97
CA LEU A 435 -1.04 17.02 24.92
C LEU A 435 -2.25 17.08 23.99
N ARG A 436 -2.78 18.27 23.67
CA ARG A 436 -3.72 18.40 22.55
C ARG A 436 -2.93 18.38 21.25
N LEU A 437 -3.36 17.52 20.33
CA LEU A 437 -2.96 17.48 18.94
C LEU A 437 -4.15 18.00 18.13
N GLU A 438 -4.05 19.24 17.65
CA GLU A 438 -4.97 19.83 16.69
C GLU A 438 -4.41 19.56 15.28
N ILE A 439 -5.24 19.02 14.39
CA ILE A 439 -4.88 18.83 12.99
C ILE A 439 -5.83 19.69 12.14
N GLU A 440 -5.26 20.56 11.31
CA GLU A 440 -6.01 21.47 10.45
C GLU A 440 -6.51 20.77 9.16
N GLY A 441 -7.37 21.46 8.42
CA GLY A 441 -7.88 21.01 7.12
C GLY A 441 -9.09 20.07 7.19
N LEU A 442 -9.58 19.65 6.01
CA LEU A 442 -10.85 18.91 5.90
C LEU A 442 -10.81 17.48 6.45
N GLY A 443 -9.62 16.89 6.58
CA GLY A 443 -9.39 15.60 7.26
C GLY A 443 -8.95 15.73 8.72
N GLY A 444 -8.90 16.96 9.24
CA GLY A 444 -8.37 17.28 10.56
C GLY A 444 -9.25 16.86 11.75
N GLY A 445 -8.95 17.40 12.92
CA GLY A 445 -9.63 17.08 14.18
C GLY A 445 -8.81 17.46 15.41
N GLU A 446 -9.31 17.11 16.60
CA GLU A 446 -8.59 17.25 17.87
C GLU A 446 -8.46 15.89 18.57
N TRP A 447 -7.24 15.54 19.00
CA TRP A 447 -6.94 14.38 19.83
C TRP A 447 -6.23 14.82 21.12
N LEU A 448 -6.55 14.19 22.25
CA LEU A 448 -5.78 14.36 23.49
C LEU A 448 -4.88 13.14 23.68
N ILE A 449 -3.57 13.34 23.57
CA ILE A 449 -2.56 12.29 23.63
C ILE A 449 -2.11 12.12 25.09
N PRO A 450 -2.38 10.96 25.76
CA PRO A 450 -1.94 10.73 27.12
C PRO A 450 -0.41 10.53 27.17
N LEU A 451 0.27 11.34 27.97
CA LEU A 451 1.73 11.46 27.96
C LEU A 451 2.43 10.51 28.93
N ASP A 452 1.79 10.10 30.04
CA ASP A 452 2.49 9.44 31.16
C ASP A 452 2.47 7.90 31.11
N SER A 453 1.49 7.29 30.45
CA SER A 453 1.49 5.85 30.11
C SER A 453 0.47 5.55 28.99
N PRO A 454 0.65 4.48 28.19
CA PRO A 454 -0.29 4.11 27.12
C PRO A 454 -1.71 3.78 27.60
N GLY A 455 -1.88 3.47 28.90
CA GLY A 455 -3.17 3.15 29.51
C GLY A 455 -3.79 4.31 30.31
N ALA A 456 -3.11 5.45 30.42
CA ALA A 456 -3.63 6.61 31.14
C ALA A 456 -4.82 7.22 30.38
N LEU A 457 -5.81 7.74 31.10
CA LEU A 457 -6.87 8.53 30.48
C LEU A 457 -6.33 9.92 30.12
N ALA A 458 -6.56 10.31 28.88
CA ALA A 458 -6.38 11.69 28.45
C ALA A 458 -7.43 12.60 29.11
N SER A 459 -7.07 13.85 29.40
CA SER A 459 -7.88 14.77 30.19
C SER A 459 -7.58 16.23 29.82
N PRO A 460 -8.59 17.05 29.44
CA PRO A 460 -8.40 18.48 29.20
C PRO A 460 -7.90 19.21 30.44
N ASP A 461 -8.37 18.81 31.64
CA ASP A 461 -7.94 19.36 32.94
C ASP A 461 -6.46 19.11 33.25
N ARG A 462 -5.76 18.34 32.41
CA ARG A 462 -4.34 18.00 32.50
C ARG A 462 -3.59 18.23 31.18
N GLU A 463 -4.12 19.11 30.31
CA GLU A 463 -3.38 19.62 29.16
C GLU A 463 -2.13 20.38 29.63
N VAL A 464 -0.95 19.91 29.22
CA VAL A 464 0.34 20.57 29.50
C VAL A 464 1.00 21.15 28.26
N ALA A 465 0.52 20.76 27.08
CA ALA A 465 1.05 21.16 25.79
C ALA A 465 -0.04 21.10 24.71
N HIS A 466 0.15 21.92 23.68
CA HIS A 466 -0.66 21.97 22.47
C HIS A 466 0.25 22.01 21.24
N VAL A 467 -0.07 21.18 20.25
CA VAL A 467 0.58 21.12 18.95
C VAL A 467 -0.49 21.20 17.87
N ALA A 468 -0.31 22.10 16.90
CA ALA A 468 -1.22 22.30 15.76
C ALA A 468 -0.44 22.19 14.44
N LEU A 469 -0.94 21.45 13.45
CA LEU A 469 -0.33 21.31 12.12
C LEU A 469 -1.35 20.82 11.06
N ASP A 470 -1.02 20.95 9.78
CA ASP A 470 -1.85 20.42 8.69
C ASP A 470 -1.86 18.88 8.65
N GLY A 471 -2.95 18.29 8.14
CA GLY A 471 -3.09 16.83 8.04
C GLY A 471 -2.08 16.16 7.12
N VAL A 472 -1.65 16.80 6.03
CA VAL A 472 -0.56 16.27 5.19
C VAL A 472 0.78 16.39 5.90
N GLU A 473 1.03 17.51 6.61
CA GLU A 473 2.27 17.72 7.37
C GLU A 473 2.44 16.67 8.49
N PHE A 474 1.37 16.37 9.24
CA PHE A 474 1.38 15.30 10.24
C PHE A 474 1.71 13.94 9.62
N CYS A 475 1.16 13.66 8.45
CA CYS A 475 1.42 12.43 7.71
C CYS A 475 2.85 12.36 7.15
N GLN A 476 3.42 13.46 6.66
CA GLN A 476 4.82 13.53 6.20
C GLN A 476 5.82 13.36 7.36
N LEU A 477 5.51 13.92 8.54
CA LEU A 477 6.25 13.65 9.77
C LEU A 477 6.12 12.17 10.17
N ALA A 478 4.91 11.62 10.21
CA ALA A 478 4.66 10.22 10.57
C ALA A 478 5.28 9.20 9.59
N ALA A 479 5.48 9.60 8.33
CA ALA A 479 6.20 8.86 7.29
C ALA A 479 7.73 9.09 7.33
N GLY A 480 8.27 9.87 8.28
CA GLY A 480 9.71 10.17 8.38
C GLY A 480 10.28 10.93 7.17
N HIS A 481 9.42 11.60 6.39
CA HIS A 481 9.80 12.40 5.22
C HIS A 481 10.23 13.82 5.61
N VAL A 482 9.67 14.34 6.71
CA VAL A 482 10.06 15.59 7.37
C VAL A 482 10.56 15.25 8.78
N SER A 483 11.63 15.92 9.26
CA SER A 483 12.15 15.65 10.61
C SER A 483 11.32 16.35 11.71
N PRO A 484 11.30 15.85 12.96
CA PRO A 484 10.60 16.49 14.06
C PRO A 484 11.02 17.95 14.34
N GLU A 485 12.26 18.32 13.99
CA GLU A 485 12.79 19.69 14.09
C GLU A 485 12.36 20.61 12.93
N GLU A 486 12.03 20.05 11.76
CA GLU A 486 11.67 20.80 10.55
C GLU A 486 10.16 20.90 10.33
N ALA A 487 9.37 20.04 10.99
CA ALA A 487 7.92 19.98 10.86
C ALA A 487 7.22 21.32 11.14
N ALA A 488 6.33 21.73 10.25
CA ALA A 488 5.61 23.00 10.26
C ALA A 488 4.47 23.06 11.30
N ALA A 489 4.81 22.78 12.57
CA ALA A 489 3.89 22.72 13.68
C ALA A 489 3.89 23.99 14.56
N GLY A 490 2.71 24.53 14.83
CA GLY A 490 2.48 25.48 15.92
C GLY A 490 2.61 24.78 17.28
N GLN A 491 3.29 25.42 18.24
CA GLN A 491 3.71 24.78 19.50
C GLN A 491 3.48 25.70 20.71
N LEU A 492 2.83 25.18 21.76
CA LEU A 492 2.55 25.92 23.00
C LEU A 492 2.60 24.99 24.22
N GLY A 493 3.30 25.40 25.30
CA GLY A 493 3.34 24.67 26.58
C GLY A 493 4.65 23.94 26.85
N ASP A 494 4.57 22.74 27.45
CA ASP A 494 5.69 21.89 27.84
C ASP A 494 6.51 21.43 26.61
N ARG A 495 7.69 22.02 26.42
CA ARG A 495 8.57 21.75 25.27
C ARG A 495 9.11 20.33 25.23
N ASP A 496 9.34 19.71 26.39
CA ASP A 496 9.85 18.35 26.45
C ASP A 496 8.73 17.38 26.03
N ALA A 497 7.49 17.63 26.46
CA ALA A 497 6.31 16.87 26.00
C ALA A 497 6.06 17.03 24.49
N ILE A 498 6.22 18.24 23.94
CA ILE A 498 6.08 18.51 22.50
C ILE A 498 7.15 17.76 21.70
N ARG A 499 8.43 17.86 22.11
CA ARG A 499 9.54 17.12 21.48
C ARG A 499 9.29 15.61 21.54
N ASP A 500 8.98 15.08 22.72
CA ASP A 500 8.67 13.66 22.94
C ASP A 500 7.60 13.15 21.96
N VAL A 501 6.53 13.93 21.72
CA VAL A 501 5.43 13.54 20.81
C VAL A 501 5.77 13.70 19.33
N LEU A 502 6.42 14.78 18.90
CA LEU A 502 6.85 14.93 17.49
C LEU A 502 7.84 13.83 17.09
N PHE A 503 8.76 13.47 18.00
CA PHE A 503 9.67 12.33 17.82
C PHE A 503 8.95 10.97 17.89
N ALA A 504 7.87 10.84 18.68
CA ALA A 504 7.03 9.64 18.69
C ALA A 504 6.27 9.46 17.37
N ALA A 505 5.76 10.55 16.78
CA ALA A 505 5.11 10.54 15.48
C ALA A 505 6.08 10.08 14.38
N ALA A 506 7.27 10.67 14.29
CA ALA A 506 8.28 10.25 13.32
C ALA A 506 8.65 8.76 13.45
N SER A 507 8.74 8.24 14.67
CA SER A 507 9.03 6.81 14.92
C SER A 507 7.91 5.82 14.59
N LEU A 508 6.81 6.26 13.97
CA LEU A 508 5.81 5.37 13.36
C LEU A 508 6.28 4.85 11.98
N SER A 509 7.13 5.63 11.29
CA SER A 509 7.72 5.27 10.00
C SER A 509 8.73 4.12 10.09
N ARG A 510 8.86 3.37 9.01
CA ARG A 510 9.76 2.21 8.88
C ARG A 510 10.00 1.86 7.41
N MET A 511 10.90 0.91 7.18
CA MET A 511 11.06 0.14 5.93
C MET A 511 10.47 -1.26 6.12
#